data_AF-A0A086MIJ8-F1
#
_entry.id   AF-A0A086MIJ8-F1
#
_cell.length_a   1.000
_cell.length_b   1.000
_cell.length_c   1.000
_cell.angle_alpha   90.00
_cell.angle_beta   90.00
_cell.angle_gamma   90.00
#
_symmetry.space_group_name_H-M   'P 1'
#
loop_
_entity.id
_entity.type
_entity.pdbx_description
1 polymer ?
#
loop_
_entity_poly.entity_id
_entity_poly.type
_entity_poly.pdbx_seq_one_letter_code
_entity_poly.pdbx_strand_id
1 'polypeptide(L)'
;MYRCFFLAAVCLTPLAAHAQDPKVCAALSDDKARLECYDLAHRKTANVTSASKWQVREDKSRLDDSKEVFLSVLSAEPVRGKYGKEKYGSLHIACREKATNIYFVFGDHFMSSLQGAGKVNARVDTNTPKTISMIESNDHSALGLWGNRTAVPYIKDLLGGKSLYIRAVPYNESAVEMDFPIAGIEEAIKPLREACKW
;
A
#
# COMPACT_ATOMS: atom_id res chain seq x y z
N MET A 1 53.56 7.37 -62.14
CA MET A 1 53.35 6.97 -60.73
C MET A 1 51.87 7.08 -60.41
N TYR A 2 51.11 5.98 -60.48
CA TYR A 2 49.70 5.92 -60.09
C TYR A 2 49.60 5.24 -58.72
N ARG A 3 49.09 5.96 -57.73
CA ARG A 3 48.82 5.44 -56.38
C ARG A 3 47.38 4.91 -56.34
N CYS A 4 47.23 3.59 -56.19
CA CYS A 4 45.94 2.97 -55.85
C CYS A 4 45.58 3.31 -54.40
N PHE A 5 44.43 3.94 -54.20
CA PHE A 5 43.78 4.09 -52.90
C PHE A 5 42.88 2.87 -52.66
N PHE A 6 43.22 2.04 -51.67
CA PHE A 6 42.34 0.99 -51.16
C PHE A 6 41.41 1.59 -50.11
N LEU A 7 40.10 1.59 -50.39
CA LEU A 7 39.05 1.86 -49.40
C LEU A 7 38.79 0.57 -48.60
N ALA A 8 39.20 0.55 -47.33
CA ALA A 8 38.80 -0.49 -46.39
C ALA A 8 37.49 -0.08 -45.71
N ALA A 9 36.41 -0.76 -46.06
CA ALA A 9 35.11 -0.64 -45.39
C ALA A 9 35.19 -1.32 -44.01
N VAL A 10 35.12 -0.53 -42.95
CA VAL A 10 35.04 -1.03 -41.57
C VAL A 10 33.58 -1.34 -41.26
N CYS A 11 33.22 -2.63 -41.24
CA CYS A 11 31.95 -3.10 -40.70
C CYS A 11 31.96 -2.96 -39.17
N LEU A 12 31.29 -1.94 -38.64
CA LEU A 12 30.87 -1.93 -37.23
C LEU A 12 29.70 -2.90 -37.07
N THR A 13 29.94 -4.07 -36.47
CA THR A 13 28.86 -4.91 -35.96
C THR A 13 28.44 -4.39 -34.58
N PRO A 14 27.14 -4.20 -34.31
CA PRO A 14 26.69 -3.82 -32.98
C PRO A 14 26.71 -5.06 -32.08
N LEU A 15 27.54 -5.04 -31.02
CA LEU A 15 27.37 -5.97 -29.89
C LEU A 15 26.12 -5.54 -29.12
N ALA A 16 24.96 -6.01 -29.57
CA ALA A 16 23.76 -6.00 -28.76
C ALA A 16 23.65 -7.31 -27.96
N ALA A 17 23.60 -7.16 -26.64
CA ALA A 17 22.78 -7.96 -25.73
C ALA A 17 23.06 -9.48 -25.67
N HIS A 18 23.99 -9.88 -24.80
CA HIS A 18 23.91 -11.17 -24.12
C HIS A 18 23.89 -10.92 -22.61
N ALA A 19 22.73 -10.51 -22.10
CA ALA A 19 22.47 -10.57 -20.67
C ALA A 19 22.11 -12.01 -20.32
N GLN A 20 23.07 -12.96 -20.26
CA GLN A 20 22.81 -14.34 -19.82
C GLN A 20 24.10 -15.19 -19.70
N ASP A 21 24.22 -15.92 -18.58
CA ASP A 21 25.22 -16.94 -18.18
C ASP A 21 26.53 -16.44 -17.49
N PRO A 22 26.70 -16.74 -16.17
CA PRO A 22 27.93 -16.49 -15.41
C PRO A 22 29.23 -17.03 -16.02
N LYS A 23 29.15 -18.07 -16.86
CA LYS A 23 30.31 -18.63 -17.57
C LYS A 23 30.89 -17.68 -18.62
N VAL A 24 30.05 -16.84 -19.21
CA VAL A 24 30.48 -15.85 -20.21
C VAL A 24 31.27 -14.72 -19.53
N CYS A 25 30.83 -14.26 -18.37
CA CYS A 25 31.57 -13.26 -17.60
C CYS A 25 32.92 -13.79 -17.09
N ALA A 26 33.01 -15.08 -16.74
CA ALA A 26 34.26 -15.71 -16.29
C ALA A 26 35.37 -15.73 -17.36
N ALA A 27 34.98 -15.73 -18.64
CA ALA A 27 35.90 -15.79 -19.77
C ALA A 27 36.55 -14.44 -20.11
N LEU A 28 36.10 -13.33 -19.49
CA LEU A 28 36.65 -12.00 -19.70
C LEU A 28 37.98 -11.85 -18.97
N SER A 29 39.03 -11.48 -19.71
CA SER A 29 40.38 -11.25 -19.18
C SER A 29 40.55 -9.86 -18.56
N ASP A 30 39.77 -8.87 -19.02
CA ASP A 30 39.77 -7.54 -18.44
C ASP A 30 38.94 -7.53 -17.15
N ASP A 31 39.59 -7.17 -16.04
CA ASP A 31 39.00 -7.24 -14.70
C ASP A 31 37.81 -6.31 -14.54
N LYS A 32 37.85 -5.13 -15.16
CA LYS A 32 36.79 -4.14 -15.07
C LYS A 32 35.57 -4.59 -15.88
N ALA A 33 35.77 -5.05 -17.10
CA ALA A 33 34.70 -5.60 -17.94
C ALA A 33 34.08 -6.86 -17.32
N ARG A 34 34.89 -7.70 -16.67
CA ARG A 34 34.42 -8.88 -15.94
C ARG A 34 33.52 -8.51 -14.77
N LEU A 35 33.94 -7.53 -13.95
CA LEU A 35 33.14 -7.04 -12.83
C LEU A 35 31.82 -6.45 -13.31
N GLU A 36 31.86 -5.57 -14.32
CA GLU A 36 30.66 -4.96 -14.89
C GLU A 36 29.69 -6.01 -15.49
N CYS A 37 30.21 -7.08 -16.10
CA CYS A 37 29.40 -8.20 -16.60
C CYS A 37 28.65 -8.93 -15.47
N TYR A 38 29.34 -9.25 -14.38
CA TYR A 38 28.70 -9.87 -13.21
C TYR A 38 27.69 -8.94 -12.55
N ASP A 39 28.02 -7.66 -12.43
CA ASP A 39 27.13 -6.65 -11.86
C ASP A 39 25.87 -6.50 -12.70
N LEU A 40 25.95 -6.55 -14.02
CA LEU A 40 24.79 -6.51 -14.92
C LEU A 40 23.97 -7.80 -14.88
N ALA A 41 24.62 -8.96 -14.83
CA ALA A 41 23.94 -10.27 -14.72
C ALA A 41 23.18 -10.44 -13.40
N HIS A 42 23.66 -9.79 -12.33
CA HIS A 42 23.05 -9.82 -11.00
C HIS A 42 22.39 -8.51 -10.61
N ARG A 43 22.29 -7.55 -11.55
CA ARG A 43 21.57 -6.30 -11.33
C ARG A 43 20.12 -6.65 -11.13
N LYS A 44 19.70 -6.79 -9.88
CA LYS A 44 18.30 -6.61 -9.53
C LYS A 44 17.97 -5.22 -10.06
N THR A 45 17.19 -5.17 -11.14
CA THR A 45 16.41 -3.97 -11.40
C THR A 45 15.62 -3.79 -10.13
N ALA A 46 16.05 -2.84 -9.29
CA ALA A 46 15.18 -2.28 -8.28
C ALA A 46 14.10 -1.57 -9.11
N ASN A 47 13.10 -2.33 -9.55
CA ASN A 47 11.78 -1.77 -9.68
C ASN A 47 11.57 -1.12 -8.32
N VAL A 48 11.66 0.20 -8.29
CA VAL A 48 11.16 1.00 -7.18
C VAL A 48 9.64 0.91 -7.30
N THR A 49 9.11 -0.30 -7.14
CA THR A 49 7.77 -0.49 -6.61
C THR A 49 7.90 0.11 -5.23
N SER A 50 7.33 1.30 -5.00
CA SER A 50 7.31 1.87 -3.66
C SER A 50 6.76 0.77 -2.75
N ALA A 51 7.58 0.28 -1.81
CA ALA A 51 7.16 -0.79 -0.93
C ALA A 51 5.83 -0.37 -0.29
N SER A 52 4.82 -1.25 -0.40
CA SER A 52 3.51 -1.01 0.18
C SER A 52 3.66 -0.60 1.64
N LYS A 53 2.98 0.47 2.06
CA LYS A 53 3.00 0.93 3.46
C LYS A 53 2.09 0.09 4.37
N TRP A 54 1.36 -0.85 3.79
CA TRP A 54 0.49 -1.76 4.53
C TRP A 54 1.32 -2.69 5.42
N GLN A 55 0.95 -2.75 6.69
CA GLN A 55 1.42 -3.76 7.63
C GLN A 55 0.37 -4.86 7.70
N VAL A 56 0.81 -6.11 7.52
CA VAL A 56 -0.06 -7.28 7.58
C VAL A 56 0.37 -8.15 8.77
N ARG A 57 -0.57 -8.50 9.63
CA ARG A 57 -0.39 -9.40 10.76
C ARG A 57 -1.43 -10.51 10.69
N GLU A 58 -0.98 -11.75 10.80
CA GLU A 58 -1.85 -12.92 10.90
C GLU A 58 -1.81 -13.46 12.32
N ASP A 59 -2.94 -14.00 12.77
CA ASP A 59 -3.10 -14.60 14.10
C ASP A 59 -4.07 -15.78 14.02
N LYS A 60 -4.21 -16.49 15.13
CA LYS A 60 -5.20 -17.55 15.31
C LYS A 60 -6.10 -17.21 16.48
N SER A 61 -7.40 -17.16 16.23
CA SER A 61 -8.41 -16.97 17.27
C SER A 61 -8.31 -18.06 18.32
N ARG A 62 -8.22 -17.66 19.59
CA ARG A 62 -8.27 -18.58 20.73
C ARG A 62 -9.68 -19.07 21.04
N LEU A 63 -10.70 -18.45 20.46
CA LEU A 63 -12.10 -18.76 20.72
C LEU A 63 -12.60 -19.91 19.83
N ASP A 64 -12.25 -19.89 18.54
CA ASP A 64 -12.80 -20.79 17.53
C ASP A 64 -11.75 -21.34 16.54
N ASP A 65 -10.47 -21.14 16.82
CA ASP A 65 -9.33 -21.54 15.98
C ASP A 65 -9.32 -20.93 14.57
N SER A 66 -10.17 -19.95 14.28
CA SER A 66 -10.20 -19.28 12.98
C SER A 66 -8.94 -18.45 12.75
N LYS A 67 -8.50 -18.39 11.48
CA LYS A 67 -7.42 -17.49 11.06
C LYS A 67 -7.91 -16.05 11.14
N GLU A 68 -7.18 -15.21 11.88
CA GLU A 68 -7.42 -13.78 11.94
C GLU A 68 -6.35 -13.04 11.13
N VAL A 69 -6.75 -11.98 10.44
CA VAL A 69 -5.84 -11.20 9.61
C VAL A 69 -6.10 -9.72 9.83
N PHE A 70 -5.04 -8.96 10.04
CA PHE A 70 -5.06 -7.53 10.34
C PHE A 70 -4.16 -6.80 9.38
N LEU A 71 -4.75 -5.89 8.62
CA LEU A 71 -4.05 -4.92 7.80
C LEU A 71 -4.14 -3.56 8.48
N SER A 72 -3.04 -2.80 8.45
CA SER A 72 -3.08 -1.41 8.85
C SER A 72 -2.16 -0.54 8.00
N VAL A 73 -2.52 0.73 7.87
CA VAL A 73 -1.68 1.77 7.28
C VAL A 73 -1.88 3.06 8.06
N LEU A 74 -0.78 3.77 8.33
CA LEU A 74 -0.82 5.08 8.99
C LEU A 74 -1.21 6.17 8.00
N SER A 75 -1.77 7.27 8.52
CA SER A 75 -1.92 8.50 7.73
C SER A 75 -0.56 8.98 7.22
N ALA A 76 -0.55 9.68 6.09
CA ALA A 76 0.67 10.21 5.49
C ALA A 76 1.31 11.26 6.41
N GLU A 77 0.47 12.10 7.01
CA GLU A 77 0.87 13.16 7.94
C GLU A 77 0.18 12.94 9.30
N PRO A 78 0.79 13.41 10.40
CA PRO A 78 0.12 13.40 11.69
C PRO A 78 -1.00 14.45 11.72
N VAL A 79 -2.01 14.19 12.55
CA VAL A 79 -3.05 15.15 12.92
C VAL A 79 -2.84 15.64 14.33
N ARG A 80 -3.30 16.86 14.60
CA ARG A 80 -3.26 17.41 15.96
C ARG A 80 -4.34 16.72 16.79
N GLY A 81 -3.93 15.79 17.65
CA GLY A 81 -4.84 15.12 18.56
C GLY A 81 -5.46 16.08 19.58
N LYS A 82 -6.51 15.62 20.26
CA LYS A 82 -7.30 16.40 21.24
C LYS A 82 -6.47 17.15 22.29
N TYR A 83 -5.36 16.57 22.73
CA TYR A 83 -4.49 17.15 23.76
C TYR A 83 -3.34 18.01 23.17
N GLY A 84 -3.43 18.37 21.89
CA GLY A 84 -2.46 19.23 21.19
C GLY A 84 -1.19 18.52 20.73
N LYS A 85 -1.04 17.21 20.98
CA LYS A 85 0.08 16.41 20.48
C LYS A 85 -0.22 15.92 19.06
N GLU A 86 0.80 15.91 18.22
CA GLU A 86 0.73 15.30 16.90
C GLU A 86 0.66 13.78 17.01
N LYS A 87 -0.33 13.18 16.35
CA LYS A 87 -0.62 11.75 16.34
C LYS A 87 -0.98 11.32 14.93
N TYR A 88 -0.51 10.15 14.52
CA TYR A 88 -0.93 9.56 13.27
C TYR A 88 -2.32 8.93 13.42
N GLY A 89 -3.18 9.15 12.43
CA GLY A 89 -4.34 8.31 12.24
C GLY A 89 -3.94 6.95 11.68
N SER A 90 -4.85 5.99 11.75
CA SER A 90 -4.64 4.69 11.11
C SER A 90 -5.92 4.13 10.50
N LEU A 91 -5.78 3.59 9.29
CA LEU A 91 -6.79 2.78 8.62
C LEU A 91 -6.49 1.31 8.91
N HIS A 92 -7.50 0.57 9.34
CA HIS A 92 -7.42 -0.85 9.62
C HIS A 92 -8.44 -1.63 8.80
N ILE A 93 -8.03 -2.80 8.32
CA ILE A 93 -8.92 -3.81 7.74
C ILE A 93 -8.65 -5.12 8.49
N ALA A 94 -9.69 -5.69 9.09
CA ALA A 94 -9.54 -6.84 9.96
C ALA A 94 -10.52 -7.95 9.59
N CYS A 95 -10.03 -9.17 9.49
CA CYS A 95 -10.83 -10.40 9.53
C CYS A 95 -10.69 -11.00 10.93
N ARG A 96 -11.79 -11.05 11.67
CA ARG A 96 -11.92 -11.75 12.96
C ARG A 96 -13.17 -12.60 12.90
N GLU A 97 -13.09 -13.86 13.34
CA GLU A 97 -14.27 -14.74 13.42
C GLU A 97 -15.07 -14.80 12.09
N LYS A 98 -14.35 -14.78 10.95
CA LYS A 98 -14.92 -14.75 9.58
C LYS A 98 -15.73 -13.49 9.23
N ALA A 99 -15.67 -12.45 10.06
CA ALA A 99 -16.21 -11.13 9.81
C ALA A 99 -15.10 -10.14 9.43
N THR A 100 -15.27 -9.50 8.29
CA THR A 100 -14.44 -8.41 7.78
C THR A 100 -14.97 -7.08 8.28
N ASN A 101 -14.07 -6.27 8.82
CA ASN A 101 -14.33 -4.92 9.29
C ASN A 101 -13.31 -3.97 8.66
N ILE A 102 -13.70 -2.72 8.46
CA ILE A 102 -12.81 -1.61 8.08
C ILE A 102 -13.11 -0.41 8.97
N TYR A 103 -12.08 0.19 9.54
CA TYR A 103 -12.25 1.30 10.49
C TYR A 103 -11.05 2.24 10.49
N PHE A 104 -11.29 3.46 10.94
CA PHE A 104 -10.30 4.52 11.05
C PHE A 104 -10.15 4.91 12.52
N VAL A 105 -8.92 4.96 13.01
CA VAL A 105 -8.57 5.50 14.33
C VAL A 105 -8.05 6.92 14.16
N PHE A 106 -8.55 7.85 14.97
CA PHE A 106 -8.38 9.30 14.78
C PHE A 106 -7.40 9.93 15.79
N GLY A 107 -6.25 9.30 16.07
CA GLY A 107 -5.13 9.97 16.77
C GLY A 107 -5.49 10.68 18.08
N ASP A 108 -6.14 9.98 19.02
CA ASP A 108 -6.66 10.47 20.33
C ASP A 108 -7.96 11.29 20.28
N HIS A 109 -8.58 11.50 19.11
CA HIS A 109 -9.90 12.10 19.04
C HIS A 109 -11.01 11.14 19.50
N PHE A 110 -12.06 11.70 20.09
CA PHE A 110 -13.25 10.96 20.52
C PHE A 110 -14.33 11.04 19.43
N MET A 111 -14.76 9.90 18.93
CA MET A 111 -15.71 9.78 17.82
C MET A 111 -17.10 9.39 18.31
N SER A 112 -18.12 9.75 17.54
CA SER A 112 -19.50 9.36 17.79
C SER A 112 -20.22 9.14 16.46
N SER A 113 -21.16 8.20 16.41
CA SER A 113 -22.09 8.07 15.28
C SER A 113 -23.47 8.66 15.56
N LEU A 114 -23.72 9.09 16.80
CA LEU A 114 -25.01 9.63 17.23
C LEU A 114 -25.38 10.88 16.44
N GLN A 115 -26.67 11.00 16.14
CA GLN A 115 -27.25 12.16 15.45
C GLN A 115 -26.56 12.48 14.10
N GLY A 116 -25.95 11.47 13.46
CA GLY A 116 -25.29 11.62 12.16
C GLY A 116 -23.84 12.09 12.23
N ALA A 117 -23.23 12.15 13.42
CA ALA A 117 -21.80 12.47 13.60
C ALA A 117 -20.85 11.42 12.97
N GLY A 118 -21.35 10.22 12.68
CA GLY A 118 -20.59 9.13 12.07
C GLY A 118 -20.41 9.25 10.55
N LYS A 119 -20.73 10.40 9.97
CA LYS A 119 -20.57 10.67 8.54
C LYS A 119 -19.12 11.00 8.21
N VAL A 120 -18.50 10.16 7.40
CA VAL A 120 -17.14 10.34 6.89
C VAL A 120 -17.21 10.68 5.41
N ASN A 121 -16.63 11.81 5.01
CA ASN A 121 -16.41 12.11 3.60
C ASN A 121 -15.12 11.45 3.16
N ALA A 122 -15.17 10.61 2.14
CA ALA A 122 -14.05 9.85 1.65
C ALA A 122 -13.85 10.09 0.14
N ARG A 123 -12.59 10.19 -0.28
CA ARG A 123 -12.20 10.35 -1.68
C ARG A 123 -11.02 9.45 -1.98
N VAL A 124 -11.20 8.52 -2.90
CA VAL A 124 -10.11 7.70 -3.45
C VAL A 124 -9.49 8.47 -4.61
N ASP A 125 -8.19 8.73 -4.54
CA ASP A 125 -7.43 9.50 -5.52
C ASP A 125 -8.16 10.80 -5.92
N THR A 126 -8.43 10.98 -7.20
CA THR A 126 -9.11 12.16 -7.75
C THR A 126 -10.60 11.93 -7.99
N ASN A 127 -11.17 10.80 -7.56
CA ASN A 127 -12.58 10.46 -7.80
C ASN A 127 -13.54 11.43 -7.11
N THR A 128 -14.82 11.38 -7.45
CA THR A 128 -15.84 12.15 -6.73
C THR A 128 -15.92 11.70 -5.27
N PRO A 129 -15.86 12.61 -4.28
CA PRO A 129 -16.02 12.25 -2.88
C PRO A 129 -17.37 11.59 -2.60
N LYS A 130 -17.38 10.59 -1.72
CA LYS A 130 -18.59 9.92 -1.23
C LYS A 130 -18.71 10.14 0.28
N THR A 131 -19.92 10.31 0.77
CA THR A 131 -20.20 10.30 2.22
C THR A 131 -20.59 8.90 2.65
N ILE A 132 -19.92 8.39 3.68
CA ILE A 132 -20.12 7.05 4.22
C ILE A 132 -20.63 7.21 5.65
N SER A 133 -21.67 6.48 6.01
CA SER A 133 -22.15 6.43 7.40
C SER A 133 -21.44 5.28 8.11
N MET A 134 -20.63 5.62 9.11
CA MET A 134 -19.87 4.68 9.93
C MET A 134 -20.36 4.73 11.37
N ILE A 135 -20.10 3.65 12.12
CA ILE A 135 -20.49 3.49 13.51
C ILE A 135 -19.23 3.58 14.38
N GLU A 136 -19.31 4.23 15.53
CA GLU A 136 -18.19 4.34 16.47
C GLU A 136 -17.81 2.99 17.09
N SER A 137 -16.54 2.86 17.46
CA SER A 137 -16.08 1.76 18.30
C SER A 137 -16.55 1.93 19.74
N ASN A 138 -16.55 0.84 20.52
CA ASN A 138 -16.97 0.84 21.92
C ASN A 138 -16.14 1.76 22.82
N ASP A 139 -14.86 1.98 22.47
CA ASP A 139 -13.95 2.89 23.16
C ASP A 139 -13.96 4.31 22.56
N HIS A 140 -14.83 4.56 21.57
CA HIS A 140 -14.98 5.83 20.86
C HIS A 140 -13.71 6.35 20.14
N SER A 141 -12.70 5.51 19.95
CA SER A 141 -11.45 5.92 19.27
C SER A 141 -11.53 5.83 17.75
N ALA A 142 -12.54 5.12 17.23
CA ALA A 142 -12.66 4.82 15.81
C ALA A 142 -14.07 5.03 15.24
N LEU A 143 -14.13 5.18 13.92
CA LEU A 143 -15.35 5.02 13.12
C LEU A 143 -15.14 3.87 12.13
N GLY A 144 -16.09 2.96 12.03
CA GLY A 144 -15.97 1.77 11.19
C GLY A 144 -17.25 1.31 10.50
N LEU A 145 -17.03 0.48 9.48
CA LEU A 145 -18.04 -0.40 8.90
C LEU A 145 -17.80 -1.79 9.48
N TRP A 146 -18.74 -2.22 10.32
CA TRP A 146 -18.65 -3.47 11.06
C TRP A 146 -19.42 -4.58 10.31
N GLY A 147 -18.71 -5.62 9.88
CA GLY A 147 -19.26 -6.79 9.22
C GLY A 147 -19.25 -6.76 7.69
N ASN A 148 -19.35 -7.97 7.12
CA ASN A 148 -19.13 -8.22 5.69
C ASN A 148 -20.02 -7.37 4.77
N ARG A 149 -21.30 -7.18 5.14
CA ARG A 149 -22.30 -6.50 4.28
C ARG A 149 -21.93 -5.05 3.97
N THR A 150 -21.27 -4.36 4.89
CA THR A 150 -20.92 -2.95 4.77
C THR A 150 -19.44 -2.78 4.47
N ALA A 151 -18.56 -3.53 5.14
CA ALA A 151 -17.11 -3.41 4.98
C ALA A 151 -16.63 -3.86 3.59
N VAL A 152 -17.08 -5.04 3.13
CA VAL A 152 -16.54 -5.65 1.90
C VAL A 152 -16.77 -4.80 0.65
N PRO A 153 -17.99 -4.28 0.38
CA PRO A 153 -18.20 -3.41 -0.76
C PRO A 153 -17.32 -2.16 -0.70
N TYR A 154 -17.17 -1.55 0.48
CA TYR A 154 -16.34 -0.36 0.62
C TYR A 154 -14.86 -0.66 0.42
N ILE A 155 -14.35 -1.79 0.93
CA ILE A 155 -12.96 -2.20 0.69
C ILE A 155 -12.71 -2.47 -0.80
N LYS A 156 -13.68 -3.06 -1.51
CA LYS A 156 -13.58 -3.27 -2.97
C LYS A 156 -13.46 -1.95 -3.72
N ASP A 157 -14.14 -0.89 -3.28
CA ASP A 157 -13.98 0.46 -3.83
C ASP A 157 -12.57 1.06 -3.62
N LEU A 158 -11.78 0.54 -2.67
CA LEU A 158 -10.41 0.98 -2.42
C LEU A 158 -9.37 0.25 -3.27
N LEU A 159 -9.70 -0.92 -3.82
CA LEU A 159 -8.80 -1.67 -4.69
C LEU A 159 -8.53 -0.86 -5.97
N GLY A 160 -7.27 -0.79 -6.40
CA GLY A 160 -6.80 0.05 -7.49
C GLY A 160 -6.31 1.42 -7.03
N GLY A 161 -6.73 1.86 -5.84
CA GLY A 161 -6.47 3.19 -5.33
C GLY A 161 -5.03 3.40 -4.85
N LYS A 162 -4.53 4.62 -4.98
CA LYS A 162 -3.19 5.00 -4.48
C LYS A 162 -3.26 5.76 -3.17
N SER A 163 -4.30 6.57 -3.01
CA SER A 163 -4.53 7.46 -1.88
C SER A 163 -6.00 7.47 -1.49
N LEU A 164 -6.25 7.56 -0.19
CA LEU A 164 -7.58 7.73 0.38
C LEU A 164 -7.57 8.93 1.30
N TYR A 165 -8.19 10.02 0.86
CA TYR A 165 -8.47 11.18 1.69
C TYR A 165 -9.77 10.93 2.47
N ILE A 166 -9.78 11.24 3.75
CA ILE A 166 -11.00 11.30 4.56
C ILE A 166 -11.11 12.60 5.34
N ARG A 167 -12.35 13.02 5.59
CA ARG A 167 -12.72 14.07 6.54
C ARG A 167 -13.85 13.59 7.45
N ALA A 168 -13.66 13.72 8.76
CA ALA A 168 -14.65 13.40 9.78
C ALA A 168 -14.69 14.49 10.87
N VAL A 169 -15.76 14.52 11.67
CA VAL A 169 -15.91 15.49 12.77
C VAL A 169 -15.92 14.72 14.09
N PRO A 170 -14.87 14.82 14.92
CA PRO A 170 -14.89 14.28 16.26
C PRO A 170 -15.88 15.01 17.17
N TYR A 171 -16.27 14.36 18.25
CA TYR A 171 -17.23 14.89 19.20
C TYR A 171 -16.74 16.19 19.85
N ASN A 172 -17.52 17.26 19.70
CA ASN A 172 -17.22 18.61 20.20
C ASN A 172 -15.88 19.19 19.73
N GLU A 173 -15.40 18.79 18.55
CA GLU A 173 -14.15 19.27 17.97
C GLU A 173 -14.33 19.69 16.51
N SER A 174 -13.30 20.31 15.93
CA SER A 174 -13.29 20.66 14.51
C SER A 174 -13.06 19.45 13.62
N ALA A 175 -13.44 19.54 12.35
CA ALA A 175 -13.19 18.49 11.38
C ALA A 175 -11.69 18.14 11.32
N VAL A 176 -11.40 16.85 11.28
CA VAL A 176 -10.07 16.29 11.09
C VAL A 176 -9.99 15.67 9.70
N GLU A 177 -8.84 15.85 9.06
CA GLU A 177 -8.55 15.39 7.70
C GLU A 177 -7.34 14.47 7.74
N MET A 178 -7.41 13.37 7.00
CA MET A 178 -6.33 12.39 6.95
C MET A 178 -6.22 11.80 5.55
N ASP A 179 -4.99 11.68 5.08
CA ASP A 179 -4.65 11.00 3.83
C ASP A 179 -3.98 9.68 4.14
N PHE A 180 -4.51 8.59 3.57
CA PHE A 180 -3.94 7.25 3.70
C PHE A 180 -3.31 6.79 2.39
N PRO A 181 -2.03 6.39 2.38
CA PRO A 181 -1.36 5.84 1.21
C PRO A 181 -1.75 4.37 1.02
N ILE A 182 -2.89 4.15 0.35
CA ILE A 182 -3.49 2.82 0.17
C ILE A 182 -2.91 1.99 -0.99
N ALA A 183 -1.97 2.55 -1.76
CA ALA A 183 -1.30 1.83 -2.86
C ALA A 183 -0.77 0.44 -2.42
N GLY A 184 -1.03 -0.58 -3.23
CA GLY A 184 -0.62 -1.97 -2.95
C GLY A 184 -1.58 -2.75 -2.04
N ILE A 185 -2.79 -2.23 -1.80
CA ILE A 185 -3.84 -2.90 -1.03
C ILE A 185 -4.24 -4.25 -1.65
N GLU A 186 -4.21 -4.40 -2.97
CA GLU A 186 -4.63 -5.60 -3.70
C GLU A 186 -3.77 -6.80 -3.38
N GLU A 187 -2.48 -6.56 -3.19
CA GLU A 187 -1.53 -7.59 -2.77
C GLU A 187 -1.62 -7.82 -1.25
N ALA A 188 -1.68 -6.74 -0.47
CA ALA A 188 -1.72 -6.83 1.00
C ALA A 188 -2.95 -7.57 1.53
N ILE A 189 -4.11 -7.44 0.86
CA ILE A 189 -5.40 -7.95 1.36
C ILE A 189 -5.65 -9.43 1.07
N LYS A 190 -4.84 -10.07 0.21
CA LYS A 190 -5.01 -11.48 -0.18
C LYS A 190 -5.22 -12.44 1.01
N PRO A 191 -4.37 -12.47 2.06
CA PRO A 191 -4.58 -13.38 3.19
C PRO A 191 -5.87 -13.11 3.96
N LEU A 192 -6.31 -11.85 4.03
CA LEU A 192 -7.57 -11.48 4.68
C LEU A 192 -8.77 -12.03 3.90
N ARG A 193 -8.75 -11.87 2.57
CA ARG A 193 -9.80 -12.38 1.67
C ARG A 193 -9.92 -13.89 1.71
N GLU A 194 -8.79 -14.60 1.83
CA GLU A 194 -8.77 -16.04 2.04
C GLU A 194 -9.42 -16.43 3.38
N ALA A 195 -9.00 -15.80 4.47
CA ALA A 195 -9.51 -16.09 5.83
C ALA A 195 -11.01 -15.82 5.97
N CYS A 196 -11.49 -14.69 5.42
CA CYS A 196 -12.89 -14.25 5.51
C CYS A 196 -13.75 -14.64 4.30
N LYS A 197 -13.19 -15.33 3.30
CA LYS A 197 -13.88 -15.94 2.15
C LYS A 197 -14.67 -14.97 1.25
N TRP A 198 -14.04 -13.92 0.72
CA TRP A 198 -14.68 -12.98 -0.23
C TRP A 198 -13.73 -12.35 -1.26
#